data_AF-A0A5C7MTT6-F1
#
_entry.id   AF-A0A5C7MTT6-F1
#
_cell.length_a   1.000
_cell.length_b   1.000
_cell.length_c   1.000
_cell.angle_alpha   90.00
_cell.angle_beta   90.00
_cell.angle_gamma   90.00
#
_symmetry.space_group_name_H-M   'P 1'
#
loop_
_entity.id
_entity.type
_entity.pdbx_description
1 polymer ?
#
loop_
_entity_poly.entity_id
_entity_poly.type
_entity_poly.pdbx_seq_one_letter_code
_entity_poly.pdbx_strand_id
1 'polypeptide(L)'
;MMIEAFGHGSDWHPRVAQAPGLTHTWVGQWYTGGVEAIVAEVAGDAWECLMIESTSNGPIAQTARAEIVAAGATVAGPRDSRDIHRALATVEERLQRSFGQRRSELRPLLVLVGDGAHIQNSILRTAAFLGRAANVHLGIHDAARARTARHFDDTIGGWFRGPVKCA
;
A
#
# COMPACT_ATOMS: atom_id res chain seq x y z
N MET A 1 -14.53 -18.51 -19.16
CA MET A 1 -13.63 -18.21 -18.02
C MET A 1 -14.13 -16.91 -17.41
N MET A 2 -14.96 -17.01 -16.37
CA MET A 2 -15.61 -15.84 -15.76
C MET A 2 -14.59 -15.06 -14.95
N ILE A 3 -14.33 -13.83 -15.36
CA ILE A 3 -13.77 -12.80 -14.48
C ILE A 3 -14.90 -12.51 -13.51
N GLU A 4 -14.85 -13.12 -12.31
CA GLU A 4 -15.67 -12.64 -11.21
C GLU A 4 -15.27 -11.19 -10.99
N ALA A 5 -16.15 -10.29 -11.40
CA ALA A 5 -16.09 -8.90 -11.03
C ALA A 5 -16.04 -8.87 -9.51
N PHE A 6 -14.90 -8.50 -8.94
CA PHE A 6 -14.78 -8.19 -7.52
C PHE A 6 -15.81 -7.09 -7.23
N GLY A 7 -16.97 -7.51 -6.71
CA GLY A 7 -18.04 -6.62 -6.34
C GLY A 7 -17.52 -5.59 -5.34
N HIS A 8 -18.10 -4.40 -5.36
CA HIS A 8 -17.85 -3.40 -4.33
C HIS A 8 -17.94 -4.04 -2.92
N GLY A 9 -16.80 -4.17 -2.23
CA GLY A 9 -16.77 -4.35 -0.78
C GLY A 9 -16.34 -5.71 -0.21
N SER A 10 -15.57 -6.55 -0.93
CA SER A 10 -14.87 -7.68 -0.30
C SER A 10 -13.74 -7.20 0.62
N ASP A 11 -13.63 -7.80 1.80
CA ASP A 11 -12.53 -7.54 2.72
C ASP A 11 -11.22 -8.08 2.10
N TRP A 12 -10.20 -7.24 2.06
CA TRP A 12 -8.89 -7.57 1.51
C TRP A 12 -8.06 -8.37 2.54
N HIS A 13 -7.33 -9.39 2.08
CA HIS A 13 -6.37 -10.17 2.87
C HIS A 13 -5.15 -10.56 2.00
N PRO A 14 -3.91 -10.58 2.51
CA PRO A 14 -2.70 -10.85 1.71
C PRO A 14 -2.73 -12.19 0.97
N ARG A 15 -3.25 -13.24 1.62
CA ARG A 15 -3.53 -14.57 1.02
C ARG A 15 -4.46 -14.55 -0.20
N VAL A 16 -5.36 -13.57 -0.30
CA VAL A 16 -6.27 -13.39 -1.44
C VAL A 16 -5.62 -12.54 -2.55
N ALA A 17 -4.68 -11.68 -2.18
CA ALA A 17 -3.97 -10.76 -3.09
C ALA A 17 -2.87 -11.41 -3.95
N GLN A 18 -2.64 -12.73 -3.84
CA GLN A 18 -1.50 -13.41 -4.50
C GLN A 18 -1.66 -13.69 -6.01
N ALA A 19 -2.81 -13.42 -6.63
CA ALA A 19 -2.93 -13.66 -8.09
C ALA A 19 -2.19 -12.58 -8.92
N PRO A 20 -1.58 -12.95 -10.06
CA PRO A 20 -0.81 -12.03 -10.89
C PRO A 20 -1.67 -10.89 -11.43
N GLY A 21 -1.27 -9.65 -11.18
CA GLY A 21 -1.94 -8.45 -11.67
C GLY A 21 -3.11 -7.95 -10.82
N LEU A 22 -3.25 -8.42 -9.57
CA LEU A 22 -4.43 -8.13 -8.75
C LEU A 22 -4.40 -6.80 -8.00
N THR A 23 -5.36 -5.98 -8.42
CA THR A 23 -6.25 -5.16 -7.60
C THR A 23 -5.67 -4.50 -6.35
N HIS A 24 -5.47 -3.19 -6.40
CA HIS A 24 -5.15 -2.34 -5.26
C HIS A 24 -6.21 -2.44 -4.15
N THR A 25 -5.90 -1.94 -2.96
CA THR A 25 -6.82 -1.95 -1.82
C THR A 25 -7.02 -0.56 -1.25
N TRP A 26 -8.27 -0.25 -0.88
CA TRP A 26 -8.55 0.90 -0.01
C TRP A 26 -8.30 0.50 1.43
N VAL A 27 -7.52 1.29 2.16
CA VAL A 27 -7.25 1.10 3.58
C VAL A 27 -8.09 2.10 4.37
N GLY A 28 -9.09 1.58 5.09
CA GLY A 28 -9.87 2.36 6.04
C GLY A 28 -9.16 2.47 7.39
N GLN A 29 -9.66 3.35 8.26
CA GLN A 29 -9.20 3.49 9.66
C GLN A 29 -7.69 3.71 9.79
N TRP A 30 -7.08 4.42 8.83
CA TRP A 30 -5.63 4.55 8.70
C TRP A 30 -4.94 5.02 9.98
N TYR A 31 -5.53 6.03 10.63
CA TYR A 31 -4.98 6.65 11.84
C TYR A 31 -5.51 6.03 13.15
N THR A 32 -6.37 5.02 13.05
CA THR A 32 -7.10 4.40 14.17
C THR A 32 -6.89 2.87 14.23
N GLY A 33 -5.68 2.42 13.86
CA GLY A 33 -5.26 1.02 13.94
C GLY A 33 -5.25 0.25 12.62
N GLY A 34 -5.78 0.82 11.54
CA GLY A 34 -5.85 0.18 10.23
C GLY A 34 -4.49 -0.07 9.61
N VAL A 35 -3.55 0.87 9.73
CA VAL A 35 -2.19 0.72 9.15
C VAL A 35 -1.39 -0.33 9.90
N GLU A 36 -1.41 -0.32 11.24
CA GLU A 36 -0.66 -1.31 12.01
C GLU A 36 -1.20 -2.72 11.76
N ALA A 37 -2.52 -2.86 11.64
CA ALA A 37 -3.16 -4.13 11.35
C ALA A 37 -2.76 -4.67 9.97
N ILE A 38 -2.85 -3.86 8.90
CA ILE A 38 -2.48 -4.32 7.56
C ILE A 38 -0.98 -4.64 7.48
N VAL A 39 -0.13 -3.86 8.15
CA VAL A 39 1.33 -4.10 8.21
C VAL A 39 1.63 -5.42 8.95
N ALA A 40 0.97 -5.67 10.09
CA ALA A 40 1.14 -6.92 10.84
C ALA A 40 0.68 -8.13 10.02
N GLU A 41 -0.42 -8.01 9.28
CA GLU A 41 -0.96 -9.08 8.45
C GLU A 41 -0.02 -9.45 7.30
N VAL A 42 0.49 -8.45 6.55
CA VAL A 42 1.45 -8.71 5.47
C VAL A 42 2.81 -9.19 5.99
N ALA A 43 3.23 -8.73 7.18
CA ALA A 43 4.45 -9.23 7.81
C ALA A 43 4.34 -10.72 8.19
N GLY A 44 3.17 -11.16 8.67
CA GLY A 44 2.89 -12.57 8.97
C GLY A 44 2.95 -13.49 7.74
N ASP A 45 2.60 -12.97 6.56
CA ASP A 45 2.74 -13.68 5.27
C ASP A 45 4.10 -13.41 4.59
N ALA A 46 5.07 -12.81 5.30
CA ALA A 46 6.44 -12.54 4.88
C ALA A 46 6.59 -11.55 3.69
N TRP A 47 5.66 -10.62 3.52
CA TRP A 47 5.77 -9.55 2.53
C TRP A 47 6.76 -8.48 3.00
N GLU A 48 7.34 -7.75 2.06
CA GLU A 48 7.99 -6.48 2.31
C GLU A 48 6.94 -5.38 2.39
N CYS A 49 7.17 -4.35 3.19
CA CYS A 49 6.25 -3.22 3.31
C CYS A 49 6.99 -1.89 3.23
N LEU A 50 6.54 -1.03 2.32
CA LEU A 50 6.93 0.37 2.22
C LEU A 50 5.72 1.24 2.51
N MET A 51 5.82 2.15 3.47
CA MET A 51 4.79 3.12 3.78
C MET A 51 5.26 4.53 3.39
N ILE A 52 4.43 5.23 2.62
CA ILE A 52 4.52 6.65 2.32
C ILE A 52 3.48 7.35 3.20
N GLU A 53 3.95 7.95 4.29
CA GLU A 53 3.10 8.61 5.27
C GLU A 53 2.55 9.93 4.71
N SER A 54 1.32 10.27 5.09
CA SER A 54 0.71 11.59 4.84
C SER A 54 0.45 12.29 6.17
N THR A 55 0.67 13.62 6.22
CA THR A 55 0.49 14.45 7.42
C THR A 55 -0.84 15.19 7.51
N SER A 56 -1.77 15.02 6.57
CA SER A 56 -2.96 15.89 6.47
C SER A 56 -3.87 15.80 7.68
N ASN A 57 -3.99 14.61 8.26
CA ASN A 57 -4.72 14.37 9.50
C ASN A 57 -3.78 14.25 10.71
N GLY A 58 -2.57 14.80 10.60
CA GLY A 58 -1.46 14.60 11.53
C GLY A 58 -0.60 13.39 11.15
N PRO A 59 0.63 13.29 11.70
CA PRO A 59 1.44 12.09 11.55
C PRO A 59 0.76 10.92 12.26
N ILE A 60 1.08 9.69 11.84
CA ILE A 60 0.72 8.52 12.64
C ILE A 60 1.32 8.64 14.04
N ALA A 61 0.61 8.14 15.05
CA ALA A 61 1.08 8.18 16.43
C ALA A 61 2.47 7.53 16.54
N GLN A 62 3.34 8.07 17.40
CA GLN A 62 4.71 7.57 17.55
C GLN A 62 4.75 6.07 17.94
N THR A 63 3.78 5.64 18.75
CA THR A 63 3.57 4.23 19.12
C THR A 63 3.22 3.37 17.90
N ALA A 64 2.23 3.78 17.11
CA ALA A 64 1.88 3.10 15.86
C ALA A 64 3.06 3.04 14.89
N ARG A 65 3.82 4.14 14.75
CA ARG A 65 5.04 4.16 13.93
C ARG A 65 6.08 3.17 14.42
N ALA A 66 6.28 3.05 15.73
CA ALA A 66 7.19 2.08 16.31
C ALA A 66 6.74 0.64 16.04
N GLU A 67 5.43 0.34 16.14
CA GLU A 67 4.87 -0.97 15.79
C GLU A 67 5.11 -1.33 14.31
N ILE A 68 4.84 -0.39 13.41
CA ILE A 68 5.03 -0.56 11.96
C ILE A 68 6.51 -0.82 11.62
N VAL A 69 7.43 -0.07 12.23
CA VAL A 69 8.88 -0.26 12.04
C VAL A 69 9.35 -1.58 12.66
N ALA A 70 8.84 -1.95 13.85
CA ALA A 70 9.15 -3.22 14.50
C ALA A 70 8.67 -4.43 13.68
N ALA A 71 7.58 -4.27 12.93
CA ALA A 71 7.10 -5.26 11.96
C ALA A 71 7.94 -5.32 10.66
N GLY A 72 8.98 -4.47 10.53
CA GLY A 72 9.92 -4.47 9.41
C GLY A 72 9.52 -3.58 8.24
N ALA A 73 8.51 -2.72 8.40
CA ALA A 73 8.13 -1.79 7.35
C ALA A 73 9.13 -0.61 7.24
N THR A 74 9.41 -0.19 6.01
CA THR A 74 10.12 1.06 5.73
C THR A 74 9.13 2.22 5.69
N VAL A 75 9.40 3.31 6.38
CA VAL A 75 8.50 4.48 6.43
C VAL A 75 9.19 5.71 5.81
N ALA A 76 8.66 6.18 4.68
CA ALA A 76 9.00 7.45 4.07
C ALA A 76 8.07 8.55 4.62
N GLY A 77 8.65 9.49 5.36
CA GLY A 77 7.89 10.59 5.96
C GLY A 77 7.51 11.67 4.93
N PRO A 78 6.47 12.47 5.21
CA PRO A 78 5.95 13.46 4.27
C PRO A 78 6.76 14.77 4.22
N ARG A 79 7.72 14.95 5.13
CA ARG A 79 8.45 16.23 5.29
C ARG A 79 9.43 16.52 4.16
N ASP A 80 9.91 15.49 3.47
CA ASP A 80 10.85 15.64 2.34
C ASP A 80 10.33 14.83 1.14
N SER A 81 9.92 15.54 0.09
CA SER A 81 9.52 14.90 -1.16
C SER A 81 10.64 14.04 -1.76
N ARG A 82 11.91 14.36 -1.47
CA ARG A 82 13.06 13.56 -1.89
C ARG A 82 13.07 12.18 -1.23
N ASP A 83 12.62 12.06 0.02
CA ASP A 83 12.54 10.76 0.70
C ASP A 83 11.46 9.89 0.05
N ILE A 84 10.33 10.48 -0.33
CA ILE A 84 9.27 9.79 -1.07
C ILE A 84 9.76 9.36 -2.46
N HIS A 85 10.44 10.25 -3.18
CA HIS A 85 11.02 9.93 -4.48
C HIS A 85 12.06 8.81 -4.38
N ARG A 86 12.92 8.84 -3.36
CA ARG A 86 13.92 7.80 -3.11
C ARG A 86 13.27 6.44 -2.78
N ALA A 87 12.21 6.46 -1.98
CA ALA A 87 11.45 5.26 -1.67
C ALA A 87 10.82 4.64 -2.92
N LEU A 88 10.18 5.45 -3.77
CA LEU A 88 9.64 4.98 -5.04
C LEU A 88 10.72 4.50 -6.02
N ALA A 89 11.87 5.18 -6.09
CA ALA A 89 13.01 4.73 -6.89
C ALA A 89 13.53 3.38 -6.42
N THR A 90 13.51 3.10 -5.11
CA THR A 90 13.89 1.78 -4.56
C THR A 90 12.93 0.69 -5.03
N VAL A 91 11.63 0.99 -5.16
CA VAL A 91 10.64 0.06 -5.74
C VAL A 91 10.94 -0.18 -7.21
N GLU A 92 11.24 0.86 -7.98
CA GLU A 92 11.60 0.75 -9.39
C GLU A 92 12.88 -0.09 -9.58
N GLU A 93 13.94 0.17 -8.81
CA GLU A 93 15.19 -0.60 -8.83
C GLU A 93 14.95 -2.07 -8.45
N ARG A 94 14.08 -2.34 -7.47
CA ARG A 94 13.67 -3.70 -7.11
C ARG A 94 12.98 -4.40 -8.27
N LEU A 95 12.06 -3.72 -8.95
CA LEU A 95 11.39 -4.25 -10.14
C LEU A 95 12.39 -4.50 -11.28
N GLN A 96 13.32 -3.59 -11.51
CA GLN A 96 14.36 -3.76 -12.51
C GLN A 96 15.25 -4.98 -12.21
N ARG A 97 15.65 -5.18 -10.95
CA ARG A 97 16.42 -6.37 -10.54
C ARG A 97 15.62 -7.67 -10.57
N SER A 98 14.30 -7.57 -10.49
CA SER A 98 13.41 -8.74 -10.56
C SER A 98 13.25 -9.29 -11.98
N PHE A 99 13.64 -8.54 -13.02
CA PHE A 99 13.60 -9.04 -14.39
C PHE A 99 14.50 -10.27 -14.55
N GLY A 100 13.91 -11.38 -14.99
CA GLY A 100 14.61 -12.66 -15.16
C GLY A 100 14.66 -13.54 -13.91
N GLN A 101 14.17 -13.07 -12.75
CA GLN A 101 14.02 -13.89 -11.55
C GLN A 101 12.71 -14.68 -11.57
N ARG A 102 12.66 -15.83 -10.88
CA ARG A 102 11.40 -16.58 -10.75
C ARG A 102 10.49 -15.86 -9.76
N ARG A 103 9.18 -15.85 -10.03
CA ARG A 103 8.21 -15.21 -9.13
C ARG A 103 8.25 -15.76 -7.70
N SER A 104 8.60 -17.03 -7.52
CA SER A 104 8.77 -17.68 -6.21
C SER A 104 9.96 -17.14 -5.40
N GLU A 105 10.92 -16.50 -6.05
CA GLU A 105 12.12 -15.95 -5.41
C GLU A 105 11.90 -14.51 -4.93
N LEU A 106 10.79 -13.89 -5.35
CA LEU A 106 10.46 -12.51 -5.04
C LEU A 106 9.45 -12.48 -3.89
N ARG A 107 9.87 -11.97 -2.73
CA ARG A 107 8.93 -11.64 -1.65
C ARG A 107 7.97 -10.56 -2.12
N PRO A 108 6.64 -10.70 -2.01
CA PRO A 108 5.71 -9.64 -2.42
C PRO A 108 5.96 -8.33 -1.67
N LEU A 109 5.73 -7.20 -2.31
CA LEU A 109 5.86 -5.87 -1.70
C LEU A 109 4.50 -5.21 -1.58
N LEU A 110 4.12 -4.80 -0.37
CA LEU A 110 3.05 -3.85 -0.13
C LEU A 110 3.63 -2.43 -0.14
N VAL A 111 3.06 -1.55 -0.97
CA VAL A 111 3.26 -0.10 -0.92
C VAL A 111 2.00 0.51 -0.31
N LEU A 112 2.15 1.21 0.80
CA LEU A 112 1.09 1.90 1.51
C LEU A 112 1.22 3.41 1.27
N VAL A 113 0.13 4.07 0.90
CA VAL A 113 0.09 5.53 0.69
C VAL A 113 -1.01 6.13 1.56
N GLY A 114 -0.67 7.11 2.39
CA GLY A 114 -1.64 7.82 3.25
C GLY A 114 -2.71 8.60 2.46
N ASP A 115 -3.51 9.41 3.17
CA ASP A 115 -4.69 10.14 2.65
C ASP A 115 -4.46 11.04 1.42
N GLY A 116 -3.21 11.23 1.03
CA GLY A 116 -2.82 11.89 -0.19
C GLY A 116 -2.97 13.40 -0.17
N ALA A 117 -3.53 14.04 0.88
CA ALA A 117 -3.87 15.47 0.84
C ALA A 117 -2.64 16.35 0.57
N HIS A 118 -1.49 16.00 1.14
CA HIS A 118 -0.21 16.66 0.89
C HIS A 118 0.73 15.91 -0.06
N ILE A 119 0.30 14.75 -0.58
CA ILE A 119 1.06 13.98 -1.55
C ILE A 119 0.79 14.55 -2.94
N GLN A 120 1.85 14.81 -3.69
CA GLN A 120 1.74 15.31 -5.05
C GLN A 120 1.06 14.26 -5.95
N ASN A 121 0.21 14.71 -6.89
CA ASN A 121 -0.47 13.81 -7.81
C ASN A 121 0.50 12.98 -8.67
N SER A 122 1.70 13.51 -8.96
CA SER A 122 2.79 12.77 -9.61
C SER A 122 3.21 11.54 -8.81
N ILE A 123 3.37 11.67 -7.50
CA ILE A 123 3.72 10.57 -6.59
C ILE A 123 2.62 9.51 -6.58
N LEU A 124 1.35 9.92 -6.49
CA LEU A 124 0.20 8.99 -6.55
C LEU A 124 0.16 8.22 -7.88
N ARG A 125 0.42 8.91 -9.00
CA ARG A 125 0.50 8.27 -10.32
C ARG A 125 1.67 7.31 -10.44
N THR A 126 2.83 7.66 -9.91
CA THR A 126 4.00 6.76 -9.89
C THR A 126 3.74 5.54 -9.02
N ALA A 127 3.20 5.70 -7.81
CA ALA A 127 2.84 4.59 -6.93
C ALA A 127 1.81 3.67 -7.61
N ALA A 128 0.76 4.23 -8.22
CA ALA A 128 -0.22 3.50 -9.00
C ALA A 128 0.38 2.74 -10.18
N PHE A 129 1.33 3.36 -10.91
CA PHE A 129 2.04 2.70 -11.99
C PHE A 129 2.87 1.50 -11.48
N LEU A 130 3.68 1.70 -10.44
CA LEU A 130 4.52 0.66 -9.84
C LEU A 130 3.67 -0.47 -9.22
N GLY A 131 2.52 -0.14 -8.63
CA GLY A 131 1.57 -1.10 -8.09
C GLY A 131 0.93 -2.04 -9.13
N ARG A 132 1.08 -1.76 -10.43
CA ARG A 132 0.65 -2.67 -11.51
C ARG A 132 1.70 -3.73 -11.85
N ALA A 133 2.93 -3.57 -11.36
CA ALA A 133 3.98 -4.55 -11.58
C ALA A 133 3.65 -5.87 -10.87
N ALA A 134 4.07 -6.98 -11.45
CA ALA A 134 3.94 -8.27 -10.80
C ALA A 134 4.65 -8.22 -9.43
N ASN A 135 3.98 -8.71 -8.39
CA ASN A 135 4.53 -8.81 -7.02
C ASN A 135 4.65 -7.48 -6.26
N VAL A 136 3.99 -6.42 -6.72
CA VAL A 136 3.73 -5.19 -5.95
C VAL A 136 2.23 -5.06 -5.74
N HIS A 137 1.84 -4.81 -4.51
CA HIS A 137 0.48 -4.45 -4.14
C HIS A 137 0.47 -3.04 -3.61
N LEU A 138 -0.59 -2.30 -3.88
CA LEU A 138 -0.73 -0.92 -3.45
C LEU A 138 -1.98 -0.79 -2.57
N GLY A 139 -1.77 -0.35 -1.33
CA GLY A 139 -2.83 0.08 -0.43
C GLY A 139 -2.84 1.59 -0.32
N ILE A 140 -4.00 2.21 -0.52
CA ILE A 140 -4.16 3.65 -0.39
C ILE A 140 -5.22 3.94 0.66
N HIS A 141 -4.98 4.94 1.52
CA HIS A 141 -6.00 5.46 2.41
C HIS A 141 -7.27 5.84 1.62
N ASP A 142 -8.43 5.36 2.06
CA ASP A 142 -9.72 5.56 1.41
C ASP A 142 -10.11 7.03 1.13
N ALA A 143 -9.75 7.97 2.03
CA ALA A 143 -9.94 9.40 1.83
C ALA A 143 -9.23 9.95 0.57
N ALA A 144 -8.15 9.31 0.12
CA ALA A 144 -7.44 9.71 -1.09
C ALA A 144 -8.23 9.40 -2.38
N ARG A 145 -9.29 8.59 -2.31
CA ARG A 145 -10.09 8.15 -3.45
C ARG A 145 -10.65 9.29 -4.29
N ALA A 146 -11.06 10.40 -3.66
CA ALA A 146 -11.56 11.56 -4.40
C ALA A 146 -10.50 12.20 -5.33
N ARG A 147 -9.22 11.87 -5.12
CA ARG A 147 -8.07 12.43 -5.83
C ARG A 147 -7.34 11.42 -6.73
N THR A 148 -7.68 10.14 -6.64
CA THR A 148 -7.17 9.13 -7.56
C THR A 148 -7.85 9.26 -8.91
N ALA A 149 -7.13 8.96 -9.98
CA ALA A 149 -7.73 8.98 -11.31
C ALA A 149 -8.74 7.84 -11.42
N ARG A 150 -9.85 8.02 -12.14
CA ARG A 150 -10.91 7.01 -12.26
C ARG A 150 -10.42 5.61 -12.66
N HIS A 151 -9.45 5.53 -13.57
CA HIS A 151 -8.87 4.27 -14.01
C HIS A 151 -8.07 3.53 -12.92
N PHE A 152 -7.71 4.21 -11.83
CA PHE A 152 -7.10 3.62 -10.65
C PHE A 152 -8.15 2.96 -9.75
N ASP A 153 -9.33 3.58 -9.61
CA ASP A 153 -10.46 2.98 -8.90
C ASP A 153 -10.89 1.67 -9.58
N ASP A 154 -10.82 1.61 -10.91
CA ASP A 154 -11.11 0.42 -11.71
C ASP A 154 -10.11 -0.73 -11.45
N THR A 155 -8.93 -0.41 -10.88
CA THR A 155 -7.92 -1.40 -10.49
C THR A 155 -7.92 -1.64 -8.99
N ILE A 156 -8.95 -1.26 -8.24
CA ILE A 156 -9.15 -1.65 -6.83
C ILE A 156 -10.05 -2.89 -6.76
N GLY A 157 -9.69 -3.88 -5.95
CA GLY A 157 -10.46 -5.13 -5.81
C GLY A 157 -10.88 -5.47 -4.39
N GLY A 158 -10.65 -4.58 -3.42
CA GLY A 158 -11.05 -4.82 -2.05
C GLY A 158 -10.87 -3.61 -1.14
N TRP A 159 -11.38 -3.77 0.07
CA TRP A 159 -11.20 -2.83 1.18
C TRP A 159 -10.52 -3.56 2.33
N PHE A 160 -9.43 -3.01 2.83
CA PHE A 160 -8.95 -3.35 4.15
C PHE A 160 -9.65 -2.48 5.19
N ARG A 161 -10.59 -3.06 5.92
CA ARG A 161 -11.35 -2.33 6.95
C ARG A 161 -10.64 -2.30 8.30
N GLY A 162 -9.76 -3.27 8.56
CA GLY A 162 -9.00 -3.42 9.80
C GLY A 162 -9.86 -3.58 11.06
N PRO A 163 -9.28 -3.99 12.20
CA PRO A 163 -9.92 -3.81 13.49
C PRO A 163 -9.87 -2.33 13.91
N VAL A 164 -10.97 -1.80 14.44
CA VAL A 164 -10.95 -0.49 15.11
C VAL A 164 -10.21 -0.68 16.43
N LYS A 165 -9.01 -0.11 16.58
CA LYS A 165 -8.39 -0.02 17.91
C LYS A 165 -9.14 1.07 18.69
N CYS A 166 -9.81 0.71 19.78
CA CYS A 166 -10.31 1.70 20.74
C CYS A 166 -9.10 2.45 21.30
N ALA A 167 -9.06 3.76 21.07
CA ALA A 167 -8.04 4.66 21.60
C ALA A 167 -8.13 4.80 23.13
#